data_AF-A0A2N7QBS3-F1
#
_entry.id   AF-A0A2N7QBS3-F1
#
_cell.length_a   1.000
_cell.length_b   1.000
_cell.length_c   1.000
_cell.angle_alpha   90.00
_cell.angle_beta   90.00
_cell.angle_gamma   90.00
#
_symmetry.space_group_name_H-M   'P 1'
#
loop_
_entity.id
_entity.type
_entity.pdbx_description
1 polymer ?
#
loop_
_entity_poly.entity_id
_entity_poly.type
_entity_poly.pdbx_seq_one_letter_code
_entity_poly.pdbx_strand_id
1 'polypeptide(L)'
;ATRFIDYTRIKELAEKAKEYRLIPEYVEEFFKRAFSKAGGKIKELKNGLIAIESIPYEIRDIAQREDFKNRYGILSKQYPKATFDKEVAFGNPMVEFISFGHPLFEALLEWTLKKFKESAERGAFFKDPSGRLNGYLWFYVGEIKDGKGEIAGKRIFAIYQPEDMQPEENRFKEVNPAILWDLSPVHNAHDLKPKLDLLDEKVILPFVIKCLEKYRAEILKERQRQAEVKKKYGLNSLNHLIDKLDTEILELIERQREGEKVDLVIKNKEMQKESYLRAKDELEKEIEQELSLIFPKPELLTVVRVISEKDEMIEDEKIERLGMEIAMEYERLQGREPEDLSKENLGFDIRSRGKEEVRYIEVKARAGEGEIALT
;
A
#
# COMPACT_ATOMS: atom_id res chain seq x y z
N ALA A 1 14.04 28.07 16.46
CA ALA A 1 13.59 26.85 17.16
C ALA A 1 13.79 25.64 16.24
N THR A 2 15.02 25.17 16.12
CA THR A 2 15.41 23.96 15.38
C THR A 2 15.58 22.84 16.40
N ARG A 3 14.48 22.16 16.76
CA ARG A 3 14.49 21.07 17.75
C ARG A 3 13.97 19.79 17.11
N PHE A 4 14.88 18.83 16.97
CA PHE A 4 14.68 17.39 16.85
C PHE A 4 13.81 16.93 15.67
N ILE A 5 14.38 17.01 14.47
CA ILE A 5 14.11 15.99 13.46
C ILE A 5 14.72 14.70 14.02
N ASP A 6 13.87 13.76 14.43
CA ASP A 6 14.29 12.44 14.90
C ASP A 6 14.72 11.62 13.68
N TYR A 7 16.00 11.80 13.32
CA TYR A 7 16.63 11.13 12.17
C TYR A 7 16.52 9.60 12.26
N THR A 8 16.46 9.04 13.46
CA THR A 8 16.27 7.61 13.68
C THR A 8 14.86 7.19 13.27
N ARG A 9 13.82 7.90 13.71
CA ARG A 9 12.44 7.67 13.25
C ARG A 9 12.28 7.88 11.74
N ILE A 10 12.93 8.89 11.16
CA ILE A 10 12.88 9.11 9.71
C ILE A 10 13.56 7.97 8.95
N LYS A 11 14.69 7.47 9.45
CA LYS A 11 15.39 6.34 8.86
C LYS A 11 14.58 5.04 9.00
N GLU A 12 13.99 4.77 10.16
CA GLU A 12 13.08 3.64 10.39
C GLU A 12 11.81 3.72 9.52
N LEU A 13 11.24 4.91 9.34
CA LEU A 13 10.10 5.12 8.44
C LEU A 13 10.51 4.92 6.97
N ALA A 14 11.70 5.35 6.58
CA ALA A 14 12.24 5.13 5.24
C ALA A 14 12.60 3.65 4.99
N GLU A 15 13.11 2.94 6.00
CA GLU A 15 13.42 1.50 5.95
C GLU A 15 12.12 0.68 5.88
N LYS A 16 11.13 0.97 6.74
CA LYS A 16 9.79 0.38 6.60
C LYS A 16 9.18 0.71 5.23
N ALA A 17 9.27 1.95 4.76
CA ALA A 17 8.76 2.31 3.44
C ALA A 17 9.49 1.60 2.30
N LYS A 18 10.75 1.18 2.48
CA LYS A 18 11.49 0.31 1.54
C LYS A 18 11.04 -1.15 1.65
N GLU A 19 10.82 -1.66 2.86
CA GLU A 19 10.36 -3.03 3.12
C GLU A 19 8.93 -3.30 2.63
N TYR A 20 8.06 -2.29 2.73
CA TYR A 20 6.70 -2.33 2.20
C TYR A 20 6.60 -1.83 0.75
N ARG A 21 7.73 -1.44 0.12
CA ARG A 21 7.73 -1.03 -1.28
C ARG A 21 7.57 -2.29 -2.14
N LEU A 22 6.68 -2.23 -3.12
CA LEU A 22 6.65 -3.26 -4.16
C LEU A 22 8.05 -3.37 -4.78
N ILE A 23 8.58 -4.59 -4.75
CA ILE A 23 9.86 -4.96 -5.36
C ILE A 23 9.81 -4.52 -6.85
N PRO A 24 10.75 -3.69 -7.33
CA PRO A 24 10.74 -3.16 -8.71
C PRO A 24 10.47 -4.21 -9.79
N GLU A 25 10.97 -5.42 -9.58
CA GLU A 25 10.84 -6.58 -10.43
C GLU A 25 9.37 -7.00 -10.60
N TYR A 26 8.54 -6.93 -9.55
CA TYR A 26 7.09 -7.18 -9.67
C TYR A 26 6.39 -6.12 -10.51
N VAL A 27 6.81 -4.85 -10.36
CA VAL A 27 6.26 -3.74 -11.13
C VAL A 27 6.60 -3.90 -12.62
N GLU A 28 7.85 -4.27 -12.91
CA GLU A 28 8.34 -4.54 -14.26
C GLU A 28 7.62 -5.73 -14.89
N GLU A 29 7.54 -6.87 -14.20
CA GLU A 29 6.88 -8.09 -14.72
C GLU A 29 5.39 -7.87 -14.94
N PHE A 30 4.71 -7.21 -14.00
CA PHE A 30 3.33 -6.77 -14.19
C PHE A 30 3.21 -5.91 -15.45
N PHE A 31 4.05 -4.88 -15.57
CA PHE A 31 4.00 -3.96 -16.70
C PHE A 31 4.22 -4.68 -18.02
N LYS A 32 5.28 -5.49 -18.14
CA LYS A 32 5.60 -6.24 -19.35
C LYS A 32 4.43 -7.14 -19.77
N ARG A 33 3.86 -7.88 -18.82
CA ARG A 33 2.74 -8.79 -19.07
C ARG A 33 1.47 -8.04 -19.47
N ALA A 34 1.09 -7.00 -18.73
CA ALA A 34 -0.11 -6.22 -19.00
C ALA A 34 0.00 -5.44 -20.31
N PHE A 35 1.15 -4.79 -20.55
CA PHE A 35 1.38 -4.00 -21.76
C PHE A 35 1.37 -4.88 -23.01
N SER A 36 1.96 -6.08 -22.94
CA SER A 36 1.89 -7.06 -24.02
C SER A 36 0.46 -7.53 -24.28
N LYS A 37 -0.35 -7.76 -23.23
CA LYS A 37 -1.78 -8.08 -23.36
C LYS A 37 -2.62 -6.94 -23.95
N ALA A 38 -2.20 -5.69 -23.74
CA ALA A 38 -2.79 -4.52 -24.39
C ALA A 38 -2.37 -4.36 -25.87
N GLY A 39 -1.58 -5.30 -26.41
CA GLY A 39 -1.05 -5.25 -27.78
C GLY A 39 0.21 -4.39 -27.93
N GLY A 40 0.79 -3.94 -26.82
CA GLY A 40 2.05 -3.20 -26.81
C GLY A 40 3.25 -4.11 -27.11
N LYS A 41 4.33 -3.49 -27.59
CA LYS A 41 5.61 -4.17 -27.84
C LYS A 41 6.71 -3.52 -27.03
N ILE A 42 7.51 -4.34 -26.36
CA ILE A 42 8.64 -3.91 -25.54
C ILE A 42 9.89 -4.54 -26.14
N LYS A 43 10.93 -3.74 -26.30
CA LYS A 43 12.25 -4.20 -26.73
C LYS A 43 13.22 -4.10 -25.57
N GLU A 44 13.79 -5.23 -25.16
CA GLU A 44 14.83 -5.24 -24.13
C GLU A 44 16.15 -4.70 -24.69
N LEU A 45 16.80 -3.86 -23.91
CA LEU A 45 18.10 -3.27 -24.19
C LEU A 45 19.12 -3.79 -23.15
N LYS A 46 20.38 -3.38 -23.29
CA LYS A 46 21.42 -3.71 -22.31
C LYS A 46 21.13 -3.07 -20.95
N ASN A 47 21.61 -3.70 -19.88
CA ASN A 47 21.59 -3.20 -18.50
C ASN A 47 20.17 -3.01 -17.92
N GLY A 48 19.23 -3.90 -18.24
CA GLY A 48 17.86 -3.84 -17.70
C GLY A 48 17.01 -2.68 -18.23
N LEU A 49 17.48 -1.99 -19.28
CA LEU A 49 16.70 -0.94 -19.93
C LEU A 49 15.72 -1.55 -20.93
N ILE A 50 14.58 -0.88 -21.12
CA ILE A 50 13.61 -1.24 -22.14
C ILE A 50 13.34 -0.06 -23.09
N ALA A 51 12.87 -0.38 -24.30
CA ALA A 51 12.39 0.58 -25.27
C ALA A 51 10.94 0.27 -25.68
N ILE A 52 10.14 1.33 -25.77
CA ILE A 52 8.74 1.28 -26.21
C ILE A 52 8.59 2.27 -27.37
N GLU A 53 8.48 1.77 -28.58
CA GLU A 53 8.43 2.59 -29.80
C GLU A 53 7.04 3.19 -30.06
N SER A 54 5.98 2.58 -29.52
CA SER A 54 4.61 3.06 -29.69
C SER A 54 3.71 2.59 -28.56
N ILE A 55 2.73 3.42 -28.18
CA ILE A 55 1.73 3.07 -27.16
C ILE A 55 0.41 2.60 -27.81
N PRO A 56 -0.18 1.47 -27.36
CA PRO A 56 -1.48 0.99 -27.83
C PRO A 56 -2.59 2.04 -27.70
N TYR A 57 -3.57 2.00 -28.62
CA TYR A 57 -4.64 2.99 -28.67
C TYR A 57 -5.46 3.05 -27.37
N GLU A 58 -5.87 1.91 -26.82
CA GLU A 58 -6.70 1.88 -25.60
C GLU A 58 -5.98 2.54 -24.40
N ILE A 59 -4.66 2.41 -24.30
CA ILE A 59 -3.86 3.07 -23.26
C ILE A 59 -3.78 4.58 -23.53
N ARG A 60 -3.57 4.98 -24.79
CA ARG A 60 -3.54 6.40 -25.17
C ARG A 60 -4.86 7.10 -24.92
N ASP A 61 -5.98 6.44 -25.18
CA ASP A 61 -7.34 6.96 -24.98
C ASP A 61 -7.59 7.31 -23.51
N ILE A 62 -7.23 6.42 -22.58
CA ILE A 62 -7.30 6.66 -21.13
C ILE A 62 -6.50 7.90 -20.73
N ALA A 63 -5.27 8.02 -21.25
CA ALA A 63 -4.38 9.12 -20.92
C ALA A 63 -4.76 10.46 -21.58
N GLN A 64 -5.71 10.48 -22.52
CA GLN A 64 -6.17 11.71 -23.16
C GLN A 64 -7.21 12.48 -22.34
N ARG A 65 -7.86 11.84 -21.37
CA ARG A 65 -8.85 12.48 -20.51
C ARG A 65 -8.22 13.57 -19.64
N GLU A 66 -8.96 14.65 -19.43
CA GLU A 66 -8.46 15.84 -18.75
C GLU A 66 -8.12 15.59 -17.28
N ASP A 67 -8.96 14.83 -16.59
CA ASP A 67 -8.77 14.46 -15.19
C ASP A 67 -7.56 13.55 -14.97
N PHE A 68 -7.19 12.75 -15.98
CA PHE A 68 -5.99 11.92 -15.96
C PHE A 68 -4.73 12.79 -16.13
N LYS A 69 -4.71 13.69 -17.12
CA LYS A 69 -3.58 14.60 -17.36
C LYS A 69 -3.29 15.49 -16.16
N ASN A 70 -4.33 16.00 -15.51
CA ASN A 70 -4.21 16.83 -14.32
C ASN A 70 -3.60 16.09 -13.13
N ARG A 71 -3.78 14.76 -13.05
CA ARG A 71 -3.21 13.93 -11.96
C ARG A 71 -1.82 13.39 -12.25
N TYR A 72 -1.60 12.88 -13.45
CA TYR A 72 -0.40 12.10 -13.77
C TYR A 72 0.51 12.76 -14.81
N GLY A 73 0.01 13.77 -15.52
CA GLY A 73 0.73 14.45 -16.60
C GLY A 73 0.44 13.90 -17.99
N ILE A 74 1.22 14.35 -18.96
CA ILE A 74 1.02 14.04 -20.38
C ILE A 74 1.78 12.77 -20.75
N LEU A 75 1.08 11.83 -21.38
CA LEU A 75 1.67 10.60 -21.89
C LEU A 75 2.53 10.86 -23.14
N SER A 76 3.78 10.40 -23.11
CA SER A 76 4.68 10.44 -24.27
C SER A 76 4.28 9.39 -25.32
N LYS A 77 4.58 9.69 -26.59
CA LYS A 77 4.27 8.78 -27.71
C LYS A 77 5.14 7.52 -27.74
N GLN A 78 6.35 7.62 -27.19
CA GLN A 78 7.37 6.58 -27.15
C GLN A 78 8.31 6.81 -25.97
N TYR A 79 8.99 5.75 -25.55
CA TYR A 79 9.97 5.72 -24.48
C TYR A 79 11.22 4.98 -24.98
N PRO A 80 12.20 5.67 -25.57
CA PRO A 80 13.36 5.02 -26.19
C PRO A 80 14.29 4.30 -25.20
N LYS A 81 14.34 4.79 -23.96
CA LYS A 81 15.06 4.19 -22.83
C LYS A 81 14.23 4.39 -21.58
N ALA A 82 13.81 3.30 -20.96
CA ALA A 82 13.08 3.33 -19.71
C ALA A 82 13.58 2.21 -18.77
N THR A 83 13.36 2.39 -17.48
CA THR A 83 13.70 1.43 -16.43
C THR A 83 12.68 1.48 -15.29
N PHE A 84 12.57 0.39 -14.55
CA PHE A 84 11.81 0.28 -13.30
C PHE A 84 12.70 0.39 -12.06
N ASP A 85 14.02 0.48 -12.26
CA ASP A 85 14.99 0.72 -11.20
C ASP A 85 15.27 2.22 -11.02
N LYS A 86 14.98 2.71 -9.81
CA LYS A 86 15.17 4.12 -9.45
C LYS A 86 16.63 4.53 -9.47
N GLU A 87 17.54 3.66 -9.07
CA GLU A 87 18.98 3.96 -8.99
C GLU A 87 19.58 4.10 -10.39
N VAL A 88 19.18 3.23 -11.31
CA VAL A 88 19.58 3.30 -12.73
C VAL A 88 19.10 4.61 -13.39
N ALA A 89 17.86 5.03 -13.12
CA ALA A 89 17.32 6.27 -13.67
C ALA A 89 17.98 7.52 -13.08
N PHE A 90 18.27 7.53 -11.76
CA PHE A 90 18.86 8.69 -11.09
C PHE A 90 20.26 9.02 -11.65
N GLY A 91 21.01 8.01 -12.07
CA GLY A 91 22.32 8.17 -12.70
C GLY A 91 22.28 8.63 -14.16
N ASN A 92 21.11 8.68 -14.81
CA ASN A 92 21.00 8.98 -16.24
C ASN A 92 19.72 9.76 -16.60
N PRO A 93 19.80 11.09 -16.77
CA PRO A 93 18.65 11.94 -17.11
C PRO A 93 17.96 11.60 -18.45
N MET A 94 18.57 10.78 -19.30
CA MET A 94 18.01 10.34 -20.58
C MET A 94 17.22 9.02 -20.48
N VAL A 95 17.10 8.45 -19.27
CA VAL A 95 16.36 7.22 -19.00
C VAL A 95 15.10 7.57 -18.23
N GLU A 96 13.95 7.19 -18.77
CA GLU A 96 12.67 7.38 -18.08
C GLU A 96 12.52 6.38 -16.94
N PHE A 97 12.11 6.86 -15.77
CA PHE A 97 11.77 6.00 -14.64
C PHE A 97 10.26 5.69 -14.64
N ILE A 98 9.90 4.46 -14.99
CA ILE A 98 8.50 4.02 -14.99
C ILE A 98 8.18 3.42 -13.62
N SER A 99 7.25 4.04 -12.91
CA SER A 99 6.72 3.54 -11.63
C SER A 99 5.34 4.13 -11.36
N PHE A 100 4.80 3.93 -10.16
CA PHE A 100 3.55 4.57 -9.72
C PHE A 100 3.61 6.08 -9.89
N GLY A 101 2.51 6.66 -10.37
CA GLY A 101 2.38 8.07 -10.73
C GLY A 101 2.86 8.42 -12.14
N HIS A 102 3.58 7.53 -12.83
CA HIS A 102 4.00 7.78 -14.22
C HIS A 102 2.82 7.58 -15.19
N PRO A 103 2.56 8.52 -16.14
CA PRO A 103 1.40 8.45 -17.05
C PRO A 103 1.19 7.12 -17.74
N LEU A 104 2.27 6.50 -18.24
CA LEU A 104 2.17 5.22 -18.95
C LEU A 104 1.77 4.07 -18.01
N PHE A 105 2.30 4.08 -16.78
CA PHE A 105 2.04 3.03 -15.81
C PHE A 105 0.61 3.12 -15.30
N GLU A 106 0.17 4.33 -14.93
CA GLU A 106 -1.19 4.59 -14.44
C GLU A 106 -2.26 4.31 -15.51
N ALA A 107 -2.00 4.67 -16.77
CA ALA A 107 -2.92 4.35 -17.87
C ALA A 107 -3.03 2.84 -18.11
N LEU A 108 -1.92 2.11 -17.97
CA LEU A 108 -1.90 0.65 -18.07
C LEU A 108 -2.61 -0.02 -16.89
N LEU A 109 -2.43 0.50 -15.67
CA LEU A 109 -3.15 0.04 -14.48
C LEU A 109 -4.66 0.19 -14.67
N GLU A 110 -5.11 1.38 -15.06
CA GLU A 110 -6.54 1.64 -15.27
C GLU A 110 -7.11 0.76 -16.38
N TRP A 111 -6.37 0.61 -17.50
CA TRP A 111 -6.75 -0.31 -18.55
C TRP A 111 -6.89 -1.74 -18.05
N THR A 112 -5.92 -2.22 -17.25
CA THR A 112 -5.92 -3.58 -16.71
C THR A 112 -7.13 -3.79 -15.80
N LEU A 113 -7.37 -2.88 -14.87
CA LEU A 113 -8.51 -2.95 -13.97
C LEU A 113 -9.83 -2.98 -14.75
N LYS A 114 -9.99 -2.11 -15.75
CA LYS A 114 -11.19 -2.06 -16.59
C LYS A 114 -11.37 -3.33 -17.43
N LYS A 115 -10.29 -3.80 -18.06
CA LYS A 115 -10.32 -4.94 -19.01
C LYS A 115 -10.61 -6.26 -18.31
N PHE A 116 -10.06 -6.46 -17.12
CA PHE A 116 -10.12 -7.75 -16.43
C PHE A 116 -11.12 -7.79 -15.27
N LYS A 117 -11.82 -6.69 -14.96
CA LYS A 117 -12.84 -6.62 -13.88
C LYS A 117 -13.84 -7.77 -13.93
N GLU A 118 -14.60 -7.89 -15.03
CA GLU A 118 -15.62 -8.94 -15.17
C GLU A 118 -15.02 -10.36 -15.10
N SER A 119 -13.79 -10.53 -15.60
CA SER A 119 -13.11 -11.82 -15.54
C SER A 119 -12.65 -12.17 -14.12
N ALA A 120 -12.20 -11.18 -13.34
CA ALA A 120 -11.87 -11.35 -11.94
C ALA A 120 -13.11 -11.65 -11.11
N GLU A 121 -14.23 -10.96 -11.34
CA GLU A 121 -15.50 -11.17 -10.63
C GLU A 121 -16.05 -12.59 -10.80
N ARG A 122 -15.78 -13.26 -11.92
CA ARG A 122 -16.17 -14.67 -12.14
C ARG A 122 -15.44 -15.66 -11.25
N GLY A 123 -14.30 -15.28 -10.67
CA GLY A 123 -13.44 -16.17 -9.91
C GLY A 123 -12.51 -17.02 -10.78
N ALA A 124 -11.71 -17.84 -10.12
CA ALA A 124 -10.74 -18.72 -10.77
C ALA A 124 -10.47 -19.99 -9.96
N PHE A 125 -9.91 -21.00 -10.63
CA PHE A 125 -9.40 -22.21 -9.99
C PHE A 125 -7.88 -22.16 -9.94
N PHE A 126 -7.34 -22.48 -8.78
CA PHE A 126 -5.92 -22.58 -8.52
C PHE A 126 -5.62 -23.91 -7.85
N LYS A 127 -4.41 -24.40 -8.04
CA LYS A 127 -3.87 -25.54 -7.29
C LYS A 127 -2.85 -25.04 -6.30
N ASP A 128 -2.83 -25.67 -5.14
CA ASP A 128 -1.79 -25.47 -4.14
C ASP A 128 -0.75 -26.60 -4.24
N PRO A 129 0.47 -26.30 -4.74
CA PRO A 129 1.55 -27.27 -4.84
C PRO A 129 2.03 -27.79 -3.47
N SER A 130 1.89 -26.99 -2.41
CA SER A 130 2.26 -27.41 -1.05
C SER A 130 1.28 -28.46 -0.48
N GLY A 131 0.09 -28.57 -1.09
CA GLY A 131 -0.99 -29.44 -0.65
C GLY A 131 -1.67 -29.02 0.66
N ARG A 132 -1.32 -27.86 1.25
CA ARG A 132 -1.80 -27.38 2.56
C ARG A 132 -3.20 -26.77 2.51
N LEU A 133 -3.59 -26.22 1.36
CA LEU A 133 -4.82 -25.46 1.16
C LEU A 133 -5.78 -26.27 0.28
N ASN A 134 -6.99 -26.47 0.81
CA ASN A 134 -8.12 -26.95 0.06
C ASN A 134 -9.38 -26.21 0.50
N GLY A 135 -9.82 -25.25 -0.32
CA GLY A 135 -10.96 -24.40 0.03
C GLY A 135 -11.13 -23.22 -0.90
N TYR A 136 -11.61 -22.10 -0.34
CA TYR A 136 -11.85 -20.84 -1.04
C TYR A 136 -11.02 -19.71 -0.44
N LEU A 137 -10.46 -18.88 -1.30
CA LEU A 137 -9.87 -17.60 -0.95
C LEU A 137 -10.81 -16.49 -1.41
N TRP A 138 -11.31 -15.71 -0.46
CA TRP A 138 -12.18 -14.58 -0.69
C TRP A 138 -11.36 -13.30 -0.64
N PHE A 139 -11.39 -12.52 -1.72
CA PHE A 139 -10.70 -11.25 -1.79
C PHE A 139 -11.71 -10.11 -1.71
N TYR A 140 -11.58 -9.27 -0.69
CA TYR A 140 -12.40 -8.06 -0.51
C TYR A 140 -11.54 -6.81 -0.59
N VAL A 141 -12.07 -5.76 -1.20
CA VAL A 141 -11.52 -4.41 -1.11
C VAL A 141 -12.25 -3.68 0.01
N GLY A 142 -11.50 -3.33 1.05
CA GLY A 142 -11.99 -2.49 2.14
C GLY A 142 -11.48 -1.07 2.00
N GLU A 143 -12.39 -0.10 2.15
CA GLU A 143 -12.09 1.33 2.16
C GLU A 143 -12.45 1.94 3.51
N ILE A 144 -11.57 2.78 4.04
CA ILE A 144 -11.84 3.66 5.19
C ILE A 144 -11.88 5.09 4.65
N LYS A 145 -12.95 5.81 4.98
CA LYS A 145 -13.15 7.21 4.61
C LYS A 145 -13.16 8.10 5.85
N ASP A 146 -12.65 9.31 5.70
CA ASP A 146 -12.71 10.32 6.75
C ASP A 146 -14.03 11.12 6.72
N GLY A 147 -14.15 12.12 7.61
CA GLY A 147 -15.31 12.99 7.70
C GLY A 147 -15.52 13.92 6.50
N LYS A 148 -14.53 14.04 5.60
CA LYS A 148 -14.64 14.75 4.31
C LYS A 148 -15.09 13.81 3.18
N GLY A 149 -15.13 12.50 3.43
CA GLY A 149 -15.40 11.48 2.43
C GLY A 149 -14.16 11.08 1.62
N GLU A 150 -12.98 11.57 1.99
CA GLU A 150 -11.71 11.19 1.36
C GLU A 150 -11.28 9.81 1.83
N ILE A 151 -10.59 9.06 0.97
CA ILE A 151 -10.10 7.72 1.31
C ILE A 151 -8.91 7.85 2.26
N ALA A 152 -9.13 7.56 3.54
CA ALA A 152 -8.10 7.51 4.56
C ALA A 152 -7.28 6.22 4.51
N GLY A 153 -7.84 5.14 3.96
CA GLY A 153 -7.12 3.90 3.71
C GLY A 153 -7.89 2.97 2.78
N LYS A 154 -7.17 2.16 2.01
CA LYS A 154 -7.75 1.18 1.09
C LYS A 154 -6.85 -0.04 1.05
N ARG A 155 -7.42 -1.23 1.27
CA ARG A 155 -6.66 -2.49 1.37
C ARG A 155 -7.45 -3.66 0.78
N ILE A 156 -6.72 -4.62 0.21
CA ILE A 156 -7.25 -5.93 -0.14
C ILE A 156 -7.13 -6.85 1.08
N PHE A 157 -8.23 -7.49 1.46
CA PHE A 157 -8.31 -8.51 2.48
C PHE A 157 -8.49 -9.85 1.81
N ALA A 158 -7.66 -10.84 2.16
CA ALA A 158 -7.81 -12.20 1.70
C ALA A 158 -8.22 -13.09 2.88
N ILE A 159 -9.29 -13.86 2.71
CA ILE A 159 -9.86 -14.72 3.74
C ILE A 159 -9.92 -16.13 3.19
N TYR A 160 -9.22 -17.04 3.86
CA TYR A 160 -9.27 -18.45 3.58
C TYR A 160 -10.43 -19.11 4.32
N GLN A 161 -11.26 -19.83 3.56
CA GLN A 161 -12.32 -20.69 4.04
C GLN A 161 -11.98 -22.14 3.63
N PRO A 162 -11.58 -23.00 4.58
CA PRO A 162 -11.41 -24.43 4.32
C PRO A 162 -12.69 -25.05 3.75
N GLU A 163 -12.53 -26.05 2.88
CA GLU A 163 -13.66 -26.82 2.36
C GLU A 163 -14.31 -27.70 3.44
N ASP A 164 -13.49 -28.21 4.37
CA ASP A 164 -13.96 -29.04 5.47
C ASP A 164 -14.73 -28.19 6.49
N MET A 165 -15.86 -28.71 6.99
CA MET A 165 -16.65 -28.05 8.03
C MET A 165 -15.87 -28.06 9.36
N GLN A 166 -15.01 -27.07 9.54
CA GLN A 166 -14.36 -26.80 10.83
C GLN A 166 -15.37 -26.17 11.81
N PRO A 167 -15.12 -26.28 13.14
CA PRO A 167 -15.89 -25.54 14.15
C PRO A 167 -15.96 -24.04 13.79
N GLU A 168 -17.04 -23.35 14.20
CA GLU A 168 -17.27 -21.94 13.83
C GLU A 168 -16.07 -21.02 14.11
N GLU A 169 -15.30 -21.30 15.17
CA GLU A 169 -14.11 -20.54 15.57
C GLU A 169 -12.96 -20.57 14.54
N ASN A 170 -12.83 -21.65 13.75
CA ASN A 170 -11.77 -21.83 12.75
C ASN A 170 -12.29 -21.82 11.30
N ARG A 171 -13.55 -21.42 11.11
CA ARG A 171 -14.20 -21.43 9.79
C ARG A 171 -13.55 -20.48 8.78
N PHE A 172 -12.94 -19.39 9.26
CA PHE A 172 -12.32 -18.36 8.44
C PHE A 172 -10.98 -17.93 9.02
N LYS A 173 -10.00 -17.73 8.14
CA LYS A 173 -8.68 -17.21 8.50
C LYS A 173 -8.30 -16.07 7.58
N GLU A 174 -7.96 -14.92 8.15
CA GLU A 174 -7.32 -13.84 7.40
C GLU A 174 -5.91 -14.29 6.98
N VAL A 175 -5.61 -14.15 5.70
CA VAL A 175 -4.31 -14.49 5.10
C VAL A 175 -3.78 -13.31 4.30
N ASN A 176 -2.49 -13.33 3.99
CA ASN A 176 -1.91 -12.29 3.13
C ASN A 176 -2.46 -12.45 1.69
N PRO A 177 -2.94 -11.39 1.03
CA PRO A 177 -3.38 -11.47 -0.37
C PRO A 177 -2.33 -11.97 -1.36
N ALA A 178 -1.04 -11.84 -1.02
CA ALA A 178 0.06 -12.36 -1.81
C ALA A 178 0.08 -13.89 -1.90
N ILE A 179 -0.67 -14.61 -1.05
CA ILE A 179 -0.82 -16.08 -1.11
C ILE A 179 -1.21 -16.59 -2.50
N LEU A 180 -1.84 -15.76 -3.34
CA LEU A 180 -2.21 -16.14 -4.70
C LEU A 180 -0.98 -16.41 -5.59
N TRP A 181 0.18 -15.83 -5.28
CA TRP A 181 1.43 -16.03 -6.01
C TRP A 181 2.06 -17.40 -5.75
N ASP A 182 1.77 -18.00 -4.60
CA ASP A 182 2.24 -19.34 -4.22
C ASP A 182 1.41 -20.44 -4.90
N LEU A 183 0.32 -20.06 -5.57
CA LEU A 183 -0.64 -20.97 -6.17
C LEU A 183 -0.50 -21.01 -7.70
N SER A 184 -0.75 -22.19 -8.27
CA SER A 184 -0.69 -22.40 -9.72
C SER A 184 -2.07 -22.27 -10.37
N PRO A 185 -2.26 -21.40 -11.39
CA PRO A 185 -3.55 -21.23 -12.04
C PRO A 185 -3.94 -22.47 -12.85
N VAL A 186 -5.21 -22.87 -12.76
CA VAL A 186 -5.77 -23.94 -13.60
C VAL A 186 -6.28 -23.35 -14.90
N HIS A 187 -5.60 -23.64 -16.01
CA HIS A 187 -5.97 -23.10 -17.33
C HIS A 187 -7.19 -23.78 -17.96
N ASN A 188 -7.44 -25.07 -17.66
CA ASN A 188 -8.55 -25.85 -18.21
C ASN A 188 -9.43 -26.37 -17.08
N ALA A 189 -10.28 -25.50 -16.53
CA ALA A 189 -11.18 -25.82 -15.42
C ALA A 189 -12.56 -26.32 -15.89
N HIS A 190 -12.72 -26.77 -17.14
CA HIS A 190 -14.02 -27.14 -17.72
C HIS A 190 -14.76 -28.23 -16.93
N ASP A 191 -14.02 -29.14 -16.28
CA ASP A 191 -14.58 -30.23 -15.48
C ASP A 191 -14.64 -29.90 -13.98
N LEU A 192 -14.09 -28.76 -13.56
CA LEU A 192 -14.11 -28.32 -12.17
C LEU A 192 -15.34 -27.48 -11.90
N LYS A 193 -16.14 -27.89 -10.92
CA LYS A 193 -17.32 -27.15 -10.47
C LYS A 193 -17.07 -26.59 -9.07
N PRO A 194 -17.38 -25.31 -8.82
CA PRO A 194 -17.37 -24.78 -7.46
C PRO A 194 -18.49 -25.45 -6.66
N LYS A 195 -18.23 -25.74 -5.39
CA LYS A 195 -19.27 -26.09 -4.42
C LYS A 195 -20.01 -24.83 -4.01
N LEU A 196 -21.13 -24.56 -4.69
CA LEU A 196 -21.97 -23.37 -4.52
C LEU A 196 -22.48 -23.19 -3.09
N ASP A 197 -22.69 -24.28 -2.36
CA ASP A 197 -23.20 -24.25 -0.97
C ASP A 197 -22.23 -23.56 0.01
N LEU A 198 -20.95 -23.46 -0.35
CA LEU A 198 -19.93 -22.78 0.44
C LEU A 198 -19.75 -21.31 0.06
N LEU A 199 -20.40 -20.85 -1.02
CA LEU A 199 -20.31 -19.50 -1.56
C LEU A 199 -21.46 -18.60 -1.06
N ASP A 200 -21.62 -18.48 0.25
CA ASP A 200 -22.56 -17.53 0.85
C ASP A 200 -21.83 -16.32 1.44
N GLU A 201 -21.89 -15.20 0.73
CA GLU A 201 -21.32 -13.91 1.15
C GLU A 201 -21.82 -13.50 2.54
N LYS A 202 -23.06 -13.85 2.92
CA LYS A 202 -23.65 -13.44 4.20
C LYS A 202 -22.95 -14.09 5.40
N VAL A 203 -22.36 -15.27 5.20
CA VAL A 203 -21.68 -16.01 6.26
C VAL A 203 -20.30 -15.43 6.52
N ILE A 204 -19.58 -15.03 5.46
CA ILE A 204 -18.22 -14.51 5.58
C ILE A 204 -18.18 -13.01 5.90
N LEU A 205 -19.20 -12.24 5.49
CA LEU A 205 -19.24 -10.79 5.65
C LEU A 205 -19.00 -10.30 7.10
N PRO A 206 -19.55 -10.92 8.16
CA PRO A 206 -19.24 -10.54 9.54
C PRO A 206 -17.74 -10.66 9.89
N PHE A 207 -17.05 -11.67 9.35
CA PHE A 207 -15.60 -11.83 9.53
C PHE A 207 -14.83 -10.73 8.78
N VAL A 208 -15.23 -10.41 7.54
CA VAL A 208 -14.64 -9.30 6.76
C VAL A 208 -14.80 -7.98 7.51
N ILE A 209 -15.99 -7.72 8.07
CA ILE A 209 -16.27 -6.50 8.86
C ILE A 209 -15.35 -6.43 10.07
N LYS A 210 -15.12 -7.54 10.77
CA LYS A 210 -14.18 -7.59 11.90
C LYS A 210 -12.74 -7.26 11.47
N CYS A 211 -12.29 -7.73 10.30
CA CYS A 211 -10.98 -7.36 9.74
C CYS A 211 -10.91 -5.86 9.39
N LEU A 212 -11.98 -5.32 8.79
CA LEU A 212 -12.11 -3.88 8.50
C LEU A 212 -12.09 -3.02 9.76
N GLU A 213 -12.73 -3.45 10.85
CA GLU A 213 -12.73 -2.73 12.12
C GLU A 213 -11.32 -2.64 12.72
N LYS A 214 -10.55 -3.73 12.65
CA LYS A 214 -9.14 -3.74 13.06
C LYS A 214 -8.33 -2.74 12.22
N TYR A 215 -8.50 -2.79 10.89
CA TYR A 215 -7.81 -1.86 9.99
C TYR A 215 -8.21 -0.40 10.24
N ARG A 216 -9.48 -0.11 10.52
CA ARG A 216 -9.93 1.21 10.95
C ARG A 216 -9.23 1.65 12.23
N ALA A 217 -9.10 0.77 13.21
CA ALA A 217 -8.44 1.08 14.48
C ALA A 217 -6.95 1.40 14.30
N GLU A 218 -6.26 0.70 13.39
CA GLU A 218 -4.88 0.99 13.00
C GLU A 218 -4.75 2.41 12.41
N ILE A 219 -5.61 2.76 11.45
CA ILE A 219 -5.61 4.09 10.85
C ILE A 219 -5.98 5.16 11.89
N LEU A 220 -6.95 4.89 12.75
CA LEU A 220 -7.37 5.83 13.80
C LEU A 220 -6.21 6.16 14.74
N LYS A 221 -5.43 5.16 15.14
CA LYS A 221 -4.25 5.36 16.01
C LYS A 221 -3.23 6.30 15.37
N GLU A 222 -2.96 6.14 14.08
CA GLU A 222 -2.05 7.01 13.35
C GLU A 222 -2.62 8.43 13.17
N ARG A 223 -3.93 8.55 12.86
CA ARG A 223 -4.61 9.84 12.75
C ARG A 223 -4.66 10.60 14.08
N GLN A 224 -4.88 9.91 15.20
CA GLN A 224 -4.80 10.49 16.54
C GLN A 224 -3.42 11.09 16.83
N ARG A 225 -2.35 10.36 16.48
CA ARG A 225 -0.98 10.87 16.61
C ARG A 225 -0.75 12.13 15.78
N GLN A 226 -1.21 12.15 14.53
CA GLN A 226 -1.10 13.32 13.65
C GLN A 226 -1.93 14.51 14.17
N ALA A 227 -3.14 14.24 14.65
CA ALA A 227 -4.02 15.24 15.25
C ALA A 227 -3.36 15.88 16.48
N GLU A 228 -2.73 15.10 17.37
CA GLU A 228 -1.99 15.64 18.53
C GLU A 228 -0.88 16.60 18.10
N VAL A 229 -0.13 16.28 17.04
CA VAL A 229 0.89 17.15 16.47
C VAL A 229 0.27 18.44 15.94
N LYS A 230 -0.80 18.36 15.15
CA LYS A 230 -1.54 19.54 14.63
C LYS A 230 -2.07 20.42 15.75
N LYS A 231 -2.64 19.83 16.82
CA LYS A 231 -3.09 20.58 18.01
C LYS A 231 -1.91 21.27 18.70
N LYS A 232 -0.83 20.53 18.95
CA LYS A 232 0.33 21.03 19.71
C LYS A 232 1.06 22.16 19.00
N TYR A 233 1.21 22.11 17.69
CA TYR A 233 1.98 23.11 16.95
C TYR A 233 1.11 24.11 16.19
N GLY A 234 0.01 23.68 15.58
CA GLY A 234 -0.89 24.55 14.84
C GLY A 234 -1.77 25.40 15.77
N LEU A 235 -2.62 24.75 16.57
CA LEU A 235 -3.57 25.48 17.44
C LEU A 235 -2.86 26.33 18.50
N ASN A 236 -1.82 25.79 19.14
CA ASN A 236 -1.06 26.57 20.12
C ASN A 236 -0.35 27.78 19.49
N SER A 237 0.16 27.64 18.26
CA SER A 237 0.78 28.78 17.55
C SER A 237 -0.27 29.83 17.19
N LEU A 238 -1.43 29.43 16.69
CA LEU A 238 -2.52 30.35 16.38
C LEU A 238 -3.02 31.07 17.64
N ASN A 239 -3.22 30.35 18.75
CA ASN A 239 -3.58 30.95 20.02
C ASN A 239 -2.54 31.98 20.47
N HIS A 240 -1.24 31.65 20.42
CA HIS A 240 -0.19 32.59 20.79
C HIS A 240 -0.17 33.85 19.89
N LEU A 241 -0.39 33.70 18.59
CA LEU A 241 -0.48 34.84 17.66
C LEU A 241 -1.71 35.71 17.92
N ILE A 242 -2.84 35.10 18.26
CA ILE A 242 -4.08 35.81 18.64
C ILE A 242 -3.86 36.59 19.94
N ASP A 243 -3.31 35.96 20.98
CA ASP A 243 -3.04 36.59 22.27
C ASP A 243 -2.06 37.77 22.15
N LYS A 244 -1.07 37.62 21.28
CA LYS A 244 -0.12 38.69 20.95
C LYS A 244 -0.81 39.87 20.26
N LEU A 245 -1.64 39.61 19.25
CA LEU A 245 -2.39 40.67 18.57
C LEU A 245 -3.36 41.37 19.52
N ASP A 246 -4.00 40.64 20.44
CA ASP A 246 -4.87 41.22 21.46
C ASP A 246 -4.13 42.20 22.37
N THR A 247 -2.93 41.82 22.81
CA THR A 247 -2.06 42.70 23.60
C THR A 247 -1.70 43.97 22.82
N GLU A 248 -1.26 43.82 21.56
CA GLU A 248 -0.89 44.94 20.70
C GLU A 248 -2.07 45.87 20.38
N ILE A 249 -3.28 45.32 20.21
CA ILE A 249 -4.50 46.12 19.99
C ILE A 249 -4.85 46.91 21.25
N LEU A 250 -4.77 46.30 22.44
CA LEU A 250 -5.03 46.99 23.71
C LEU A 250 -4.09 48.18 23.92
N GLU A 251 -2.79 48.00 23.67
CA GLU A 251 -1.80 49.08 23.74
C GLU A 251 -2.10 50.23 22.76
N LEU A 252 -2.55 49.92 21.54
CA LEU A 252 -2.93 50.93 20.56
C LEU A 252 -4.21 51.68 20.98
N ILE A 253 -5.18 51.00 21.59
CA ILE A 253 -6.39 51.64 22.12
C ILE A 253 -6.04 52.63 23.23
N GLU A 254 -5.08 52.32 24.10
CA GLU A 254 -4.60 53.25 25.13
C GLU A 254 -3.97 54.51 24.50
N ARG A 255 -3.07 54.34 23.53
CA ARG A 255 -2.44 55.46 22.80
C ARG A 255 -3.45 56.31 22.03
N GLN A 256 -4.50 55.69 21.49
CA GLN A 256 -5.60 56.41 20.84
C GLN A 256 -6.34 57.31 21.84
N ARG A 257 -6.57 56.86 23.08
CA ARG A 257 -7.18 57.66 24.14
C ARG A 257 -6.31 58.84 24.57
N GLU A 258 -4.99 58.69 24.47
CA GLU A 258 -4.02 59.77 24.68
C GLU A 258 -3.95 60.78 23.52
N GLY A 259 -4.70 60.54 22.43
CA GLY A 259 -4.84 61.46 21.30
C GLY A 259 -4.00 61.10 20.07
N GLU A 260 -3.33 59.94 20.06
CA GLU A 260 -2.55 59.48 18.90
C GLU A 260 -3.46 58.92 17.78
N LYS A 261 -3.16 59.25 16.52
CA LYS A 261 -3.92 58.77 15.35
C LYS A 261 -3.49 57.37 14.93
N VAL A 262 -4.07 56.34 15.55
CA VAL A 262 -3.75 54.92 15.31
C VAL A 262 -4.91 54.08 14.78
N ASP A 263 -6.05 54.68 14.41
CA ASP A 263 -7.29 53.97 14.02
C ASP A 263 -7.08 52.94 12.90
N LEU A 264 -6.32 53.30 11.86
CA LEU A 264 -6.06 52.41 10.73
C LEU A 264 -5.20 51.20 11.13
N VAL A 265 -4.27 51.39 12.07
CA VAL A 265 -3.39 50.31 12.56
C VAL A 265 -4.17 49.32 13.40
N ILE A 266 -5.05 49.82 14.28
CA ILE A 266 -5.99 49.00 15.07
C ILE A 266 -6.83 48.14 14.13
N LYS A 267 -7.51 48.77 13.16
CA LYS A 267 -8.35 48.06 12.19
C LYS A 267 -7.60 46.97 11.42
N ASN A 268 -6.36 47.23 11.00
CA ASN A 268 -5.54 46.24 10.30
C ASN A 268 -5.21 45.04 11.20
N LYS A 269 -4.86 45.28 12.47
CA LYS A 269 -4.58 44.21 13.44
C LYS A 269 -5.83 43.41 13.80
N GLU A 270 -6.99 44.06 13.92
CA GLU A 270 -8.28 43.39 14.12
C GLU A 270 -8.61 42.45 12.94
N MET A 271 -8.46 42.93 11.70
CA MET A 271 -8.65 42.08 10.52
C MET A 271 -7.67 40.89 10.49
N GLN A 272 -6.42 41.11 10.90
CA GLN A 272 -5.44 40.03 11.02
C GLN A 272 -5.84 39.02 12.10
N LYS A 273 -6.30 39.49 13.27
CA LYS A 273 -6.81 38.63 14.35
C LYS A 273 -7.98 37.78 13.87
N GLU A 274 -8.94 38.38 13.17
CA GLU A 274 -10.07 37.64 12.59
C GLU A 274 -9.59 36.53 11.64
N SER A 275 -8.57 36.79 10.82
CA SER A 275 -8.02 35.76 9.92
C SER A 275 -7.45 34.57 10.69
N TYR A 276 -6.76 34.81 11.82
CA TYR A 276 -6.24 33.73 12.66
C TYR A 276 -7.34 32.99 13.43
N LEU A 277 -8.40 33.68 13.85
CA LEU A 277 -9.56 33.03 14.46
C LEU A 277 -10.26 32.09 13.46
N ARG A 278 -10.42 32.51 12.20
CA ARG A 278 -10.97 31.66 11.14
C ARG A 278 -10.05 30.46 10.86
N ALA A 279 -8.76 30.69 10.69
CA ALA A 279 -7.79 29.61 10.48
C ALA A 279 -7.77 28.60 11.64
N LYS A 280 -7.99 29.06 12.88
CA LYS A 280 -8.10 28.18 14.05
C LYS A 280 -9.35 27.30 13.98
N ASP A 281 -10.52 27.90 13.73
CA ASP A 281 -11.79 27.17 13.59
C ASP A 281 -11.74 26.16 12.44
N GLU A 282 -11.14 26.54 11.30
CA GLU A 282 -10.90 25.65 10.17
C GLU A 282 -9.99 24.48 10.55
N LEU A 283 -8.89 24.74 11.26
CA LEU A 283 -7.96 23.68 11.70
C LEU A 283 -8.61 22.74 12.73
N GLU A 284 -9.45 23.25 13.64
CA GLU A 284 -10.18 22.42 14.61
C GLU A 284 -11.15 21.48 13.89
N LYS A 285 -11.93 22.01 12.93
CA LYS A 285 -12.85 21.22 12.11
C LYS A 285 -12.11 20.19 11.24
N GLU A 286 -10.98 20.57 10.67
CA GLU A 286 -10.14 19.66 9.88
C GLU A 286 -9.69 18.47 10.73
N ILE A 287 -9.20 18.72 11.94
CA ILE A 287 -8.76 17.67 12.86
C ILE A 287 -9.91 16.75 13.24
N GLU A 288 -11.10 17.31 13.52
CA GLU A 288 -12.28 16.51 13.85
C GLU A 288 -12.70 15.62 12.67
N GLN A 289 -12.73 16.16 11.46
CA GLN A 289 -13.08 15.42 10.25
C GLN A 289 -12.09 14.29 9.96
N GLU A 290 -10.78 14.53 10.11
CA GLU A 290 -9.74 13.50 9.90
C GLU A 290 -9.82 12.34 10.90
N LEU A 291 -10.36 12.58 12.09
CA LEU A 291 -10.57 11.54 13.12
C LEU A 291 -11.88 10.77 12.94
N SER A 292 -12.84 11.34 12.20
CA SER A 292 -14.11 10.70 11.89
C SER A 292 -13.92 9.65 10.80
N LEU A 293 -13.58 8.43 11.20
CA LEU A 293 -13.33 7.33 10.27
C LEU A 293 -14.55 6.42 10.17
N ILE A 294 -15.08 6.29 8.95
CA ILE A 294 -16.15 5.36 8.61
C ILE A 294 -15.67 4.38 7.54
N PHE A 295 -16.30 3.22 7.46
CA PHE A 295 -16.09 2.31 6.35
C PHE A 295 -17.43 1.91 5.74
N PRO A 296 -17.60 2.05 4.41
CA PRO A 296 -18.74 1.47 3.73
C PRO A 296 -18.67 -0.07 3.72
N LYS A 297 -19.70 -0.71 3.17
CA LYS A 297 -19.66 -2.16 2.92
C LYS A 297 -18.43 -2.51 2.06
N PRO A 298 -17.64 -3.54 2.40
CA PRO A 298 -16.53 -4.00 1.57
C PRO A 298 -17.03 -4.48 0.20
N GLU A 299 -16.23 -4.24 -0.84
CA GLU A 299 -16.48 -4.72 -2.21
C GLU A 299 -15.84 -6.10 -2.39
N LEU A 300 -16.61 -7.10 -2.81
CA LEU A 300 -16.06 -8.40 -3.17
C LEU A 300 -15.33 -8.27 -4.50
N LEU A 301 -14.02 -8.52 -4.50
CA LEU A 301 -13.18 -8.47 -5.70
C LEU A 301 -13.28 -9.76 -6.50
N THR A 302 -13.04 -10.90 -5.85
CA THR A 302 -13.05 -12.21 -6.47
C THR A 302 -13.08 -13.32 -5.43
N VAL A 303 -13.47 -14.52 -5.86
CA VAL A 303 -13.35 -15.74 -5.08
C VAL A 303 -12.54 -16.76 -5.88
N VAL A 304 -11.51 -17.31 -5.25
CA VAL A 304 -10.63 -18.31 -5.86
C VAL A 304 -10.85 -19.66 -5.19
N ARG A 305 -11.13 -20.71 -5.95
CA ARG A 305 -11.14 -22.10 -5.46
C ARG A 305 -9.70 -22.63 -5.52
N VAL A 306 -9.17 -23.03 -4.36
CA VAL A 306 -7.82 -23.59 -4.23
C VAL A 306 -7.90 -25.09 -3.97
N ILE A 307 -7.46 -25.90 -4.92
CA ILE A 307 -7.48 -27.36 -4.82
C ILE A 307 -6.09 -27.83 -4.37
N SER A 308 -6.05 -28.63 -3.31
CA SER A 308 -4.81 -29.28 -2.87
C SER A 308 -4.34 -30.24 -3.96
N GLU A 309 -3.12 -30.03 -4.47
CA GLU A 309 -2.41 -30.98 -5.32
C GLU A 309 -1.25 -31.53 -4.49
N LYS A 310 -1.38 -32.77 -4.02
CA LYS A 310 -0.26 -33.45 -3.37
C LYS A 310 0.72 -33.87 -4.47
N ASP A 311 1.63 -32.98 -4.82
CA ASP A 311 2.81 -33.36 -5.59
C ASP A 311 3.72 -34.25 -4.72
N GLU A 312 4.55 -35.10 -5.32
CA GLU A 312 5.51 -35.95 -4.58
C GLU A 312 6.59 -35.10 -3.85
N MET A 313 6.66 -33.80 -4.13
CA MET A 313 7.50 -32.81 -3.45
C MET A 313 6.78 -32.20 -2.25
N ILE A 314 6.78 -32.92 -1.12
CA ILE A 314 6.21 -32.43 0.14
C ILE A 314 7.14 -31.36 0.74
N GLU A 315 6.64 -30.13 0.87
CA GLU A 315 7.21 -29.11 1.76
C GLU A 315 7.00 -29.55 3.23
N ASP A 316 8.01 -30.19 3.82
CA ASP A 316 7.97 -30.60 5.22
C ASP A 316 8.18 -29.36 6.12
N GLU A 317 7.12 -28.96 6.84
CA GLU A 317 7.12 -27.84 7.80
C GLU A 317 8.29 -27.93 8.80
N LYS A 318 8.72 -29.15 9.14
CA LYS A 318 9.87 -29.35 10.02
C LYS A 318 11.18 -28.92 9.37
N ILE A 319 11.32 -29.11 8.06
CA ILE A 319 12.52 -28.79 7.29
C ILE A 319 12.59 -27.28 7.03
N GLU A 320 11.48 -26.64 6.68
CA GLU A 320 11.39 -25.18 6.57
C GLU A 320 11.74 -24.51 7.90
N ARG A 321 11.13 -24.99 8.99
CA ARG A 321 11.42 -24.49 10.33
C ARG A 321 12.89 -24.68 10.71
N LEU A 322 13.47 -25.83 10.42
CA LEU A 322 14.88 -26.09 10.70
C LEU A 322 15.79 -25.18 9.88
N GLY A 323 15.47 -24.95 8.60
CA GLY A 323 16.20 -24.01 7.74
C GLY A 323 16.15 -22.58 8.27
N MET A 324 14.96 -22.14 8.71
CA MET A 324 14.76 -20.84 9.35
C MET A 324 15.56 -20.70 10.65
N GLU A 325 15.53 -21.72 11.50
CA GLU A 325 16.30 -21.75 12.75
C GLU A 325 17.81 -21.64 12.48
N ILE A 326 18.34 -22.41 11.51
CA ILE A 326 19.76 -22.37 11.12
C ILE A 326 20.15 -20.98 10.58
N ALA A 327 19.32 -20.40 9.70
CA ALA A 327 19.59 -19.08 9.13
C ALA A 327 19.61 -17.99 10.22
N MET A 328 18.65 -18.01 11.14
CA MET A 328 18.62 -17.07 12.26
C MET A 328 19.80 -17.28 13.23
N GLU A 329 20.18 -18.52 13.53
CA GLU A 329 21.35 -18.79 14.37
C GLU A 329 22.64 -18.28 13.74
N TYR A 330 22.82 -18.50 12.43
CA TYR A 330 23.97 -17.96 11.70
C TYR A 330 24.03 -16.43 11.81
N GLU A 331 22.91 -15.74 11.59
CA GLU A 331 22.87 -14.28 11.67
C GLU A 331 23.17 -13.77 13.09
N ARG A 332 22.65 -14.44 14.13
CA ARG A 332 22.99 -14.14 15.54
C ARG A 332 24.48 -14.33 15.82
N LEU A 333 25.08 -15.42 15.32
CA LEU A 333 26.52 -15.71 15.47
C LEU A 333 27.39 -14.64 14.79
N GLN A 334 26.91 -14.03 13.71
CA GLN A 334 27.57 -12.92 13.03
C GLN A 334 27.30 -11.55 13.70
N GLY A 335 26.70 -11.54 14.90
CA GLY A 335 26.43 -10.33 15.67
C GLY A 335 25.32 -9.45 15.11
N ARG A 336 24.37 -10.06 14.38
CA ARG A 336 23.18 -9.39 13.83
C ARG A 336 21.92 -9.79 14.61
N GLU A 337 20.86 -9.01 14.46
CA GLU A 337 19.55 -9.24 15.08
C GLU A 337 18.53 -9.69 14.01
N PRO A 338 18.34 -11.00 13.80
CA PRO A 338 17.35 -11.54 12.86
C PRO A 338 15.94 -11.56 13.46
N GLU A 339 14.97 -11.23 12.62
CA GLU A 339 13.53 -11.22 12.89
C GLU A 339 12.79 -12.03 11.82
N ASP A 340 11.90 -12.91 12.26
CA ASP A 340 11.04 -13.73 11.41
C ASP A 340 9.89 -12.90 10.84
N LEU A 341 9.85 -12.78 9.51
CA LEU A 341 8.84 -12.08 8.74
C LEU A 341 8.22 -12.98 7.66
N SER A 342 8.44 -14.30 7.74
CA SER A 342 7.90 -15.31 6.80
C SER A 342 6.38 -15.24 6.62
N LYS A 343 5.65 -14.76 7.66
CA LYS A 343 4.18 -14.61 7.62
C LYS A 343 3.70 -13.29 7.03
N GLU A 344 4.60 -12.34 6.80
CA GLU A 344 4.27 -11.00 6.30
C GLU A 344 4.29 -10.93 4.75
N ASN A 345 4.72 -12.01 4.06
CA ASN A 345 4.90 -12.13 2.60
C ASN A 345 5.52 -10.87 1.97
N LEU A 346 6.65 -10.42 2.52
CA LEU A 346 7.39 -9.24 2.03
C LEU A 346 8.39 -9.58 0.90
N GLY A 347 8.39 -10.83 0.42
CA GLY A 347 9.37 -11.34 -0.55
C GLY A 347 10.71 -11.77 0.06
N PHE A 348 10.76 -11.91 1.38
CA PHE A 348 11.87 -12.48 2.15
C PHE A 348 11.32 -13.01 3.49
N ASP A 349 11.97 -14.01 4.07
CA ASP A 349 11.55 -14.64 5.33
C ASP A 349 12.16 -13.99 6.58
N ILE A 350 13.41 -13.51 6.49
CA ILE A 350 14.15 -12.98 7.62
C ILE A 350 14.67 -11.58 7.31
N ARG A 351 14.39 -10.64 8.20
CA ARG A 351 15.12 -9.37 8.27
C ARG A 351 16.19 -9.47 9.33
N SER A 352 17.44 -9.25 8.96
CA SER A 352 18.57 -9.28 9.90
C SER A 352 19.30 -7.94 9.96
N ARG A 353 19.27 -7.29 11.12
CA ARG A 353 19.89 -5.98 11.34
C ARG A 353 21.31 -6.12 11.89
N GLY A 354 22.29 -5.63 11.17
CA GLY A 354 23.67 -5.45 11.64
C GLY A 354 23.98 -4.01 12.01
N LYS A 355 25.25 -3.73 12.37
CA LYS A 355 25.71 -2.38 12.74
C LYS A 355 25.69 -1.39 11.57
N GLU A 356 25.94 -1.87 10.35
CA GLU A 356 26.10 -1.03 9.15
C GLU A 356 25.12 -1.38 8.03
N GLU A 357 24.48 -2.55 8.09
CA GLU A 357 23.64 -3.08 7.01
C GLU A 357 22.38 -3.77 7.56
N VAL A 358 21.36 -3.84 6.71
CA VAL A 358 20.15 -4.66 6.92
C VAL A 358 20.11 -5.67 5.79
N ARG A 359 19.98 -6.96 6.13
CA ARG A 359 19.83 -8.06 5.16
C ARG A 359 18.39 -8.53 5.11
N TYR A 360 17.94 -8.80 3.89
CA TYR A 360 16.66 -9.44 3.60
C TYR A 360 16.97 -10.82 3.04
N ILE A 361 16.56 -11.87 3.75
CA ILE A 361 16.98 -13.24 3.50
C ILE A 361 15.74 -14.09 3.22
N GLU A 362 15.70 -14.70 2.04
CA GLU A 362 14.76 -15.76 1.68
C GLU A 362 15.38 -17.12 2.04
N VAL A 363 14.65 -17.96 2.77
CA VAL A 363 15.14 -19.25 3.26
C VAL A 363 14.47 -20.38 2.52
N LYS A 364 15.23 -21.09 1.68
CA LYS A 364 14.77 -22.32 1.03
C LYS A 364 15.44 -23.54 1.66
N ALA A 365 14.67 -24.40 2.29
CA ALA A 365 15.13 -25.63 2.94
C ALA A 365 14.58 -26.88 2.24
N ARG A 366 15.37 -27.96 2.17
CA ARG A 366 14.99 -29.21 1.47
C ARG A 366 15.48 -30.45 2.21
N ALA A 367 14.78 -31.57 2.00
CA ALA A 367 15.10 -32.89 2.55
C ALA A 367 16.26 -33.61 1.85
N GLY A 368 16.61 -33.22 0.62
CA GLY A 368 17.65 -33.86 -0.21
C GLY A 368 18.23 -32.91 -1.28
N GLU A 369 19.13 -33.44 -2.13
CA GLU A 369 19.80 -32.68 -3.21
C GLU A 369 18.96 -32.64 -4.50
N GLY A 370 18.76 -31.46 -5.10
CA GLY A 370 18.01 -31.28 -6.35
C GLY A 370 18.01 -29.82 -6.86
N GLU A 371 17.51 -29.59 -8.08
CA GLU A 371 17.57 -28.28 -8.77
C GLU A 371 16.76 -27.17 -8.07
N ILE A 372 17.36 -25.98 -7.93
CA ILE A 372 16.75 -24.81 -7.28
C ILE A 372 16.01 -23.99 -8.34
N ALA A 373 14.68 -23.91 -8.24
CA ALA A 373 13.91 -22.89 -8.94
C ALA A 373 14.00 -21.58 -8.15
N LEU A 374 14.66 -20.58 -8.75
CA LEU A 374 14.55 -19.19 -8.34
C LEU A 374 13.21 -18.68 -8.91
N THR A 375 12.31 -18.30 -8.01
CA THR A 375 10.99 -17.72 -8.32
C THR A 375 11.04 -16.24 -8.06
#